data_AF-A0A670Y0C9-F1
#
_entry.id   AF-A0A670Y0C9-F1
#
_cell.length_a   1.000
_cell.length_b   1.000
_cell.length_c   1.000
_cell.angle_alpha   90.00
_cell.angle_beta   90.00
_cell.angle_gamma   90.00
#
_symmetry.space_group_name_H-M   'P 1'
#
loop_
_entity.id
_entity.type
_entity.pdbx_description
1 polymer ?
#
loop_
_entity_poly.entity_id
_entity_poly.type
_entity_poly.pdbx_seq_one_letter_code
_entity_poly.pdbx_strand_id
1 'polypeptide(L)' 'MKFTDCCLSSEGAEVILATSSDEIYPAENIIDGRSETFWTTTGMFPQEFIISFHKCVTISKLTIQCYLGKL' A
#
# COMPACT_ATOMS: atom_id res chain seq x y z
N MET A 1 -12.11 -2.90 -22.01
CA MET A 1 -12.14 -3.46 -20.64
C MET A 1 -11.74 -2.36 -19.67
N LYS A 2 -12.48 -2.18 -18.59
CA LYS A 2 -12.09 -1.26 -17.51
C LYS A 2 -11.09 -2.02 -16.63
N PHE A 3 -9.89 -1.49 -16.44
CA PHE A 3 -8.94 -2.04 -15.48
C PHE A 3 -9.35 -1.56 -14.08
N THR A 4 -9.62 -2.50 -13.18
CA THR A 4 -9.89 -2.20 -11.77
C THR A 4 -8.58 -2.27 -11.02
N ASP A 5 -8.32 -1.28 -10.17
CA ASP A 5 -7.21 -1.33 -9.23
C ASP A 5 -7.59 -2.24 -8.06
N CYS A 6 -7.09 -3.47 -8.08
CA CYS A 6 -7.39 -4.46 -7.06
C CYS A 6 -6.70 -4.19 -5.71
N CYS A 7 -5.76 -3.24 -5.63
CA CYS A 7 -5.07 -2.88 -4.40
C CYS A 7 -5.82 -1.85 -3.55
N LEU A 8 -6.95 -1.31 -4.03
CA LEU A 8 -7.72 -0.35 -3.25
C LEU A 8 -8.51 -1.02 -2.11
N SER A 9 -8.52 -0.38 -0.96
CA SER A 9 -9.39 -0.73 0.18
C SER A 9 -10.87 -0.72 -0.21
N SER A 10 -11.30 0.19 -1.10
CA SER A 10 -12.66 0.21 -1.65
C SER A 10 -13.00 -1.04 -2.47
N GLU A 11 -11.99 -1.73 -2.99
CA GLU A 11 -12.11 -3.02 -3.67
C GLU A 11 -11.81 -4.18 -2.70
N GLY A 12 -11.84 -3.96 -1.38
CA GLY A 12 -11.65 -4.99 -0.36
C GLY A 12 -10.21 -5.52 -0.26
N ALA A 13 -9.22 -4.72 -0.64
CA ALA A 13 -7.83 -5.01 -0.31
C ALA A 13 -7.52 -4.60 1.14
N GLU A 14 -6.61 -5.31 1.80
CA GLU A 14 -6.19 -5.01 3.18
C GLU A 14 -4.68 -5.14 3.31
N VAL A 15 -4.05 -4.23 4.05
CA VAL A 15 -2.65 -4.41 4.47
C VAL A 15 -2.65 -5.28 5.72
N ILE A 16 -2.26 -6.55 5.58
CA ILE A 16 -2.30 -7.54 6.68
C ILE A 16 -0.99 -7.65 7.46
N LEU A 17 0.08 -7.06 6.92
CA LEU A 17 1.38 -6.99 7.57
C LEU A 17 2.08 -5.71 7.09
N ALA A 18 2.70 -5.00 8.02
CA ALA A 18 3.70 -3.97 7.76
C ALA A 18 4.76 -4.06 8.87
N THR A 19 6.04 -4.11 8.50
CA THR A 19 7.14 -4.25 9.48
C THR A 19 7.39 -2.99 10.31
N SER A 20 6.85 -1.85 9.86
CA SER A 20 6.90 -0.58 10.59
C SER A 20 5.53 0.10 10.57
N SER A 21 5.22 0.79 11.66
CA SER A 21 3.98 1.54 11.84
C SER A 21 4.31 2.91 12.43
N ASP A 22 3.67 3.93 11.88
CA ASP A 22 3.65 5.32 12.35
C ASP A 22 2.17 5.74 12.42
N GLU A 23 1.75 6.36 13.53
CA GLU A 23 0.33 6.72 13.74
C GLU A 23 -0.18 7.78 12.75
N ILE A 24 0.71 8.64 12.25
CA ILE A 24 0.39 9.73 11.33
C ILE A 24 0.48 9.23 9.87
N TYR A 25 1.38 8.29 9.60
CA TYR A 25 1.64 7.71 8.28
C TYR A 25 1.43 6.19 8.26
N PRO A 26 0.21 5.70 8.57
CA PRO A 26 -0.03 4.29 8.78
C PRO A 26 -0.08 3.52 7.45
N ALA A 27 -0.02 2.19 7.51
CA ALA A 27 0.15 1.34 6.32
C ALA A 27 -1.08 1.33 5.41
N GLU A 28 -2.26 1.63 5.95
CA GLU A 28 -3.54 1.73 5.21
C GLU A 28 -3.50 2.84 4.16
N ASN A 29 -2.62 3.84 4.31
CA ASN A 29 -2.39 4.87 3.29
C ASN A 29 -1.84 4.29 1.97
N ILE A 30 -1.32 3.07 1.95
CA ILE A 30 -0.89 2.40 0.70
C ILE A 30 -2.08 2.08 -0.20
N ILE A 31 -3.26 1.85 0.38
CA ILE A 31 -4.44 1.28 -0.29
C ILE A 31 -5.65 2.22 -0.27
N ASP A 32 -5.49 3.49 0.11
CA ASP A 32 -6.58 4.46 0.26
C ASP A 32 -6.91 5.22 -1.05
N GLY A 33 -6.04 5.11 -2.06
CA GLY A 33 -6.19 5.73 -3.38
C GLY A 33 -5.89 7.24 -3.41
N ARG A 34 -5.28 7.81 -2.38
CA ARG A 34 -4.97 9.24 -2.29
C ARG A 34 -3.48 9.48 -2.51
N SER A 35 -3.15 10.48 -3.33
CA SER A 35 -1.74 10.85 -3.56
C SER A 35 -1.13 11.69 -2.43
N GLU A 36 -1.96 12.24 -1.56
CA GLU A 36 -1.54 13.16 -0.50
C GLU A 36 -1.13 12.43 0.79
N THR A 37 -1.54 11.17 0.93
CA THR A 37 -1.21 10.28 2.05
C THR A 37 -0.15 9.28 1.62
N PHE A 38 0.62 8.77 2.59
CA PHE A 38 1.64 7.76 2.36
C PHE A 38 1.91 6.96 3.63
N TRP A 39 2.44 5.75 3.45
CA TRP A 39 3.11 5.00 4.51
C TRP A 39 4.60 5.34 4.51
N THR A 40 5.20 5.45 5.70
CA THR A 40 6.65 5.63 5.84
C THR A 40 7.26 4.57 6.75
N THR A 41 8.49 4.19 6.44
CA THR A 41 9.27 3.32 7.32
C THR A 41 9.82 4.10 8.50
N THR A 42 9.96 3.47 9.66
CA THR A 42 10.52 4.09 10.87
C THR A 42 12.04 3.84 11.05
N GLY A 43 12.71 3.33 10.01
CA GLY A 43 14.13 2.98 10.01
C GLY A 43 14.37 1.47 10.06
N MET A 44 15.63 1.06 10.25
CA MET A 44 16.08 -0.35 10.31
C MET A 44 15.65 -1.21 9.11
N PHE A 45 16.46 -1.24 8.06
CA PHE A 45 16.15 -2.01 6.85
C PHE A 45 16.57 -3.49 6.96
N PRO A 46 15.91 -4.42 6.25
CA PRO A 46 14.81 -4.22 5.28
C PRO A 46 13.44 -4.01 5.92
N GLN A 47 12.48 -3.56 5.11
CA GLN A 47 11.07 -3.37 5.49
C GLN A 47 10.18 -4.05 4.45
N GLU A 48 9.05 -4.61 4.88
CA GLU A 48 8.08 -5.29 4.02
C GLU A 48 6.64 -5.01 4.46
N PHE A 49 5.72 -5.19 3.52
CA PHE A 49 4.29 -5.18 3.77
C PHE A 49 3.61 -6.23 2.88
N ILE A 50 2.42 -6.69 3.28
CA ILE A 50 1.64 -7.66 2.52
C ILE A 50 0.23 -7.10 2.32
N ILE A 51 -0.20 -7.02 1.06
CA ILE A 51 -1.58 -6.71 0.68
C ILE A 51 -2.33 -8.01 0.40
N SER A 52 -3.43 -8.23 1.12
CA SER A 52 -4.37 -9.32 0.89
C SER A 52 -5.50 -8.86 -0.03
N PHE A 53 -5.87 -9.70 -1.00
CA PHE A 53 -7.06 -9.49 -1.81
C PHE A 53 -8.19 -10.40 -1.30
N HIS A 54 -9.40 -9.85 -1.16
CA HIS A 54 -10.58 -10.63 -0.74
C HIS A 54 -11.01 -11.74 -1.72
N LYS A 55 -10.38 -11.82 -2.91
CA LYS A 55 -10.61 -12.85 -3.92
C LYS A 55 -9.34 -13.11 -4.72
N CYS A 56 -9.31 -14.24 -5.44
CA CYS A 56 -8.26 -14.49 -6.41
C CYS A 56 -8.35 -13.47 -7.56
N VAL A 57 -7.24 -12.78 -7.84
CA VAL A 57 -7.15 -11.75 -8.89
C VAL A 57 -6.04 -12.11 -9.88
N THR A 58 -6.24 -11.76 -11.15
CA THR A 58 -5.19 -11.83 -12.17
C THR A 58 -4.53 -10.45 -12.29
N ILE A 59 -3.27 -10.34 -11.88
CA ILE A 59 -2.50 -9.11 -12.00
C ILE A 59 -1.94 -9.01 -13.41
N SER A 60 -2.33 -7.96 -14.14
CA SER A 60 -1.82 -7.68 -15.49
C SER A 60 -0.82 -6.51 -15.54
N LYS A 61 -0.84 -5.65 -14.51
CA LYS A 61 0.07 -4.52 -14.35
C LYS A 61 0.23 -4.22 -12.86
N LEU A 62 1.45 -3.93 -12.44
CA LEU A 62 1.76 -3.40 -11.12
C LEU A 62 2.33 -1.99 -11.27
N THR A 63 1.78 -1.02 -10.54
CA THR A 63 2.31 0.34 -10.46
C THR A 63 2.73 0.59 -9.02
N ILE A 64 3.94 1.09 -8.82
CA ILE A 64 4.47 1.46 -7.51
C ILE A 64 4.86 2.93 -7.58
N GLN A 65 4.26 3.75 -6.72
CA GLN A 65 4.62 5.15 -6.53
C GLN A 65 5.21 5.31 -5.13
N CYS A 66 6.43 5.81 -5.05
CA CYS A 66 7.12 6.08 -3.80
C CYS A 66 7.55 7.54 -3.73
N TYR A 67 7.68 8.06 -2.51
CA TYR A 67 8.15 9.41 -2.25
C TYR A 67 9.61 9.38 -1.79
N LEU A 68 10.39 10.34 -2.26
CA LEU A 68 11.69 10.64 -1.69
C LEU A 68 11.48 11.64 -0.55
N GLY A 69 11.45 11.16 0.69
CA GLY A 69 11.49 12.04 1.86
C GLY A 69 12.80 12.82 1.87
N LYS A 70 12.73 14.16 1.86
CA LYS A 70 13.89 14.99 2.20
C LYS A 70 14.02 14.99 3.73
N LEU A 71 15.11 14.41 4.23
CA LEU A 71 15.55 14.57 5.62
C LEU A 71 15.96 16.02 5.88
#